data_AF-A0A445EBG3-F1
#
_entry.id   AF-A0A445EBG3-F1
#
_cell.length_a   1.000
_cell.length_b   1.000
_cell.length_c   1.000
_cell.angle_alpha   90.00
_cell.angle_beta   90.00
_cell.angle_gamma   90.00
#
_symmetry.space_group_name_H-M   'P 1'
#
loop_
_entity.id
_entity.type
_entity.pdbx_description
1 polymer ?
#
loop_
_entity_poly.entity_id
_entity_poly.type
_entity_poly.pdbx_seq_one_letter_code
_entity_poly.pdbx_strand_id
1 'polypeptide(L)'
;MSFYIGREASKLWKRICAETITEINLLLENWKYLLAGLVCQYIHGLAARGVHYLHRPGPTLQDIGFMILPELGQDKAYISETLFTFIFVSFVLWTFHPFILKSRKIYTVLIWCRVLAFLVASQLLRIVTFYSTQLPGPNYHCREGSKLATLPRPDIPRGVLYGCGDLIFSSHMIFTLVFVRTYQKYGIRRSIKQVAWLLAIVQSLLIVASRKHYTVDVVVAWYTVNLVVFFVDKKLAELPDRSIVAATLLPLSTKDKDGRTKEENHKLLNGNSGDPADRRQRTQVNGKIMEDVNTIHHPDSAMNGA
;
A
#
# COMPACT_ATOMS: atom_id res chain seq x y z
N MET A 1 40.91 -7.48 -13.44
CA MET A 1 39.87 -7.02 -12.48
C MET A 1 39.07 -5.82 -13.02
N SER A 2 39.72 -4.78 -13.57
CA SER A 2 39.03 -3.59 -14.14
C SER A 2 38.04 -3.88 -15.29
N PHE A 3 38.40 -4.75 -16.25
CA PHE A 3 37.52 -5.11 -17.37
C PHE A 3 36.22 -5.84 -16.97
N TYR A 4 36.24 -6.61 -15.87
CA TYR A 4 35.06 -7.33 -15.39
C TYR A 4 34.06 -6.37 -14.71
N ILE A 5 34.57 -5.35 -14.01
CA ILE A 5 33.78 -4.29 -13.38
C ILE A 5 33.08 -3.42 -14.44
N GLY A 6 33.79 -3.05 -15.51
CA GLY A 6 33.20 -2.28 -16.62
C GLY A 6 32.08 -3.02 -17.35
N ARG A 7 32.20 -4.35 -17.49
CA ARG A 7 31.17 -5.19 -18.16
C ARG A 7 29.91 -5.36 -17.31
N GLU A 8 30.05 -5.51 -15.99
CA GLU A 8 28.90 -5.58 -15.07
C GLU A 8 28.21 -4.22 -14.92
N ALA A 9 28.97 -3.12 -14.86
CA ALA A 9 28.42 -1.76 -14.87
C ALA A 9 27.62 -1.48 -16.17
N SER A 10 28.13 -1.89 -17.33
CA SER A 10 27.44 -1.74 -18.62
C SER A 10 26.12 -2.54 -18.68
N LYS A 11 26.10 -3.76 -18.11
CA LYS A 11 24.87 -4.57 -18.02
C LYS A 11 23.85 -3.95 -17.07
N LEU A 12 24.28 -3.46 -15.92
CA LEU A 12 23.42 -2.78 -14.95
C LEU A 12 22.83 -1.50 -15.56
N TRP A 13 23.66 -0.70 -16.25
CA TRP A 13 23.23 0.52 -16.94
C TRP A 13 22.17 0.24 -17.99
N LYS A 14 22.40 -0.71 -18.90
CA LYS A 14 21.41 -1.11 -19.92
C LYS A 14 20.10 -1.56 -19.31
N ARG A 15 20.16 -2.26 -18.18
CA ARG A 15 18.97 -2.71 -17.44
C ARG A 15 18.21 -1.56 -16.80
N ILE A 16 18.92 -0.65 -16.13
CA ILE A 16 18.31 0.55 -15.56
C ILE A 16 17.62 1.34 -16.67
N CYS A 17 18.28 1.55 -17.83
CA CYS A 17 17.66 2.22 -18.97
C CYS A 17 16.37 1.51 -19.43
N ALA A 18 16.38 0.19 -19.60
CA ALA A 18 15.21 -0.56 -20.06
C ALA A 18 14.04 -0.52 -19.06
N GLU A 19 14.31 -0.69 -17.77
CA GLU A 19 13.30 -0.58 -16.71
C GLU A 19 12.75 0.86 -16.63
N THR A 20 13.63 1.86 -16.70
CA THR A 20 13.23 3.27 -16.71
C THR A 20 12.35 3.61 -17.90
N ILE A 21 12.66 3.14 -19.11
CA ILE A 21 11.81 3.35 -20.29
C ILE A 21 10.42 2.74 -20.07
N THR A 22 10.37 1.52 -19.53
CA THR A 22 9.08 0.84 -19.28
C THR A 22 8.26 1.58 -18.22
N GLU A 23 8.90 2.02 -17.13
CA GLU A 23 8.24 2.78 -16.06
C GLU A 23 7.82 4.18 -16.55
N ILE A 24 8.58 4.83 -17.43
CA ILE A 24 8.18 6.10 -18.06
C ILE A 24 6.94 5.91 -18.93
N ASN A 25 6.87 4.85 -19.73
CA ASN A 25 5.68 4.59 -20.54
C ASN A 25 4.44 4.36 -19.65
N LEU A 26 4.57 3.55 -18.59
CA LEU A 26 3.49 3.35 -17.62
C LEU A 26 3.12 4.64 -16.88
N LEU A 27 4.11 5.49 -16.59
CA LEU A 27 3.91 6.80 -16.00
C LEU A 27 3.10 7.70 -16.92
N LEU A 28 3.45 7.76 -18.21
CA LEU A 28 2.74 8.54 -19.22
C LEU A 28 1.32 8.04 -19.48
N GLU A 29 1.05 6.76 -19.28
CA GLU A 29 -0.30 6.22 -19.35
C GLU A 29 -1.13 6.58 -18.10
N ASN A 30 -0.50 6.59 -16.91
CA ASN A 30 -1.20 6.71 -15.62
C ASN A 30 -0.99 8.06 -14.90
N TRP A 31 -0.32 9.04 -15.52
CA TRP A 31 0.10 10.30 -14.87
C TRP A 31 -1.06 11.07 -14.25
N LYS A 32 -2.26 10.98 -14.84
CA LYS A 32 -3.48 11.63 -14.33
C LYS A 32 -3.82 11.16 -12.92
N TYR A 33 -3.67 9.87 -12.63
CA TYR A 33 -3.93 9.32 -11.30
C TYR A 33 -2.90 9.80 -10.27
N LEU A 34 -1.63 9.84 -10.66
CA LEU A 34 -0.57 10.34 -9.78
C LEU A 34 -0.74 11.83 -9.51
N LEU A 35 -1.01 12.63 -10.54
CA LEU A 35 -1.27 14.06 -10.40
C LEU A 35 -2.50 14.32 -9.53
N ALA A 36 -3.60 13.60 -9.76
CA ALA A 36 -4.78 13.68 -8.91
C ALA A 36 -4.46 13.35 -7.44
N GLY A 37 -3.64 12.32 -7.21
CA GLY A 37 -3.15 11.96 -5.87
C GLY A 37 -2.35 13.07 -5.20
N LEU A 38 -1.42 13.69 -5.93
CA LEU A 38 -0.61 14.81 -5.43
C LEU A 38 -1.45 16.05 -5.13
N VAL A 39 -2.38 16.40 -6.03
CA VAL A 39 -3.30 17.52 -5.85
C VAL A 39 -4.18 17.29 -4.62
N CYS A 40 -4.72 16.08 -4.44
CA CYS A 40 -5.51 15.75 -3.25
C CYS A 40 -4.68 15.82 -1.97
N GLN A 41 -3.40 15.42 -1.99
CA GLN A 41 -2.51 15.54 -0.84
C GLN A 41 -2.25 17.01 -0.47
N TYR A 42 -2.12 17.89 -1.48
CA TYR A 42 -2.02 19.33 -1.28
C TYR A 42 -3.32 19.91 -0.68
N ILE A 43 -4.49 19.52 -1.21
CA ILE A 43 -5.80 19.92 -0.69
C ILE A 43 -5.95 19.48 0.78
N HIS A 44 -5.57 18.25 1.11
CA HIS A 44 -5.56 17.78 2.49
C HIS A 44 -4.69 18.66 3.40
N GLY A 45 -3.49 19.05 2.93
CA GLY A 45 -2.61 19.97 3.68
C GLY A 45 -3.23 21.35 3.90
N LEU A 46 -3.90 21.91 2.89
CA LEU A 46 -4.65 23.16 3.02
C LEU A 46 -5.80 23.04 4.02
N ALA A 47 -6.55 21.94 3.96
CA ALA A 47 -7.70 21.71 4.81
C ALA A 47 -7.27 21.48 6.28
N ALA A 48 -6.16 20.76 6.53
CA ALA A 48 -5.57 20.63 7.86
C ALA A 48 -5.15 22.00 8.45
N ARG A 49 -4.61 22.89 7.61
CA ARG A 49 -4.32 24.28 8.01
C ARG A 49 -5.61 25.08 8.24
N GLY A 50 -6.64 24.85 7.44
CA GLY A 50 -7.97 25.45 7.60
C GLY A 50 -8.55 25.14 8.97
N VAL A 51 -8.50 23.87 9.40
CA VAL A 51 -8.95 23.47 10.74
C VAL A 51 -8.08 24.06 11.84
N HIS A 52 -6.77 24.23 11.62
CA HIS A 52 -5.90 24.93 12.57
C HIS A 52 -6.34 26.39 12.81
N TYR A 53 -6.85 27.10 11.81
CA TYR A 53 -7.45 28.44 12.04
C TYR A 53 -8.74 28.39 12.86
N LEU A 54 -9.51 27.30 12.76
CA LEU A 54 -10.74 27.09 13.53
C LEU A 54 -10.46 26.54 14.94
N HIS A 55 -9.26 26.01 15.17
CA HIS A 55 -8.88 25.39 16.43
C HIS A 55 -8.96 26.39 17.58
N ARG A 56 -9.69 25.98 18.63
CA ARG A 56 -9.74 26.69 19.90
C ARG A 56 -8.95 25.87 20.93
N PRO A 57 -7.92 26.45 21.56
CA PRO A 57 -7.20 25.77 22.62
C PRO A 57 -8.16 25.52 23.79
N GLY A 58 -8.00 24.37 24.42
CA GLY A 58 -8.83 23.90 25.52
C GLY A 58 -8.05 22.92 26.38
N PRO A 59 -8.61 22.49 27.53
CA PRO A 59 -8.02 21.43 28.32
C PRO A 59 -7.94 20.13 27.51
N THR A 60 -6.87 19.37 27.72
CA THR A 60 -6.68 18.08 27.04
C THR A 60 -7.78 17.10 27.47
N LEU A 61 -8.33 16.37 26.51
CA LEU A 61 -9.35 15.36 26.77
C LEU A 61 -8.78 14.20 27.59
N GLN A 62 -9.63 13.59 28.42
CA GLN A 62 -9.26 12.38 29.13
C GLN A 62 -9.11 11.23 28.13
N ASP A 63 -7.96 10.56 28.18
CA ASP A 63 -7.60 9.50 27.25
C ASP A 63 -6.97 8.32 28.00
N ILE A 64 -7.53 7.13 27.79
CA ILE A 64 -7.05 5.88 28.41
C ILE A 64 -5.60 5.58 28.02
N GLY A 65 -5.21 5.78 26.76
CA GLY A 65 -3.82 5.55 26.39
C GLY A 65 -2.88 6.58 26.99
N PHE A 66 -3.39 7.76 27.36
CA PHE A 66 -2.58 8.72 28.11
C PHE A 66 -2.37 8.31 29.56
N MET A 67 -3.33 7.63 30.16
CA MET A 67 -3.22 7.08 31.51
C MET A 67 -2.30 5.84 31.55
N ILE A 68 -2.32 5.01 30.50
CA ILE A 68 -1.55 3.77 30.45
C ILE A 68 -0.10 4.01 30.01
N LEU A 69 0.13 4.87 29.01
CA LEU A 69 1.46 5.08 28.45
C LEU A 69 2.17 6.25 29.13
N PRO A 70 3.44 6.07 29.54
CA PRO A 70 4.23 7.14 30.11
C PRO A 70 4.44 8.24 29.08
N GLU A 71 4.32 9.50 29.51
CA GLU A 71 4.59 10.66 28.67
C GLU A 71 6.09 10.73 28.35
N LEU A 72 6.44 10.83 27.06
CA LEU A 72 7.83 10.91 26.62
C LEU A 72 8.50 12.25 26.97
N GLY A 73 7.70 13.30 27.15
CA GLY A 73 8.15 14.68 27.28
C GLY A 73 8.40 15.37 25.94
N GLN A 74 8.42 16.70 25.95
CA GLN A 74 8.60 17.53 24.76
C GLN A 74 9.98 17.30 24.10
N ASP A 75 11.03 17.12 24.91
CA ASP A 75 12.40 16.91 24.42
C ASP A 75 12.57 15.62 23.61
N LYS A 76 11.73 14.61 23.89
CA LYS A 76 11.77 13.31 23.21
C LYS A 76 10.65 13.14 22.18
N ALA A 77 9.84 14.17 21.95
CA ALA A 77 8.74 14.12 20.98
C ALA A 77 9.21 13.85 19.53
N TYR A 78 10.48 14.10 19.22
CA TYR A 78 11.07 13.79 17.92
C TYR A 78 11.18 12.29 17.64
N ILE A 79 11.25 11.42 18.66
CA ILE A 79 11.46 9.97 18.49
C ILE A 79 10.38 9.35 17.60
N SER A 80 9.12 9.75 17.79
CA SER A 80 8.01 9.26 16.96
C SER A 80 8.06 9.80 15.52
N GLU A 81 8.62 10.99 15.27
CA GLU A 81 8.88 11.46 13.90
C GLU A 81 10.03 10.71 13.26
N THR A 82 11.11 10.45 14.01
CA THR A 82 12.28 9.72 13.50
C THR A 82 11.90 8.32 13.06
N LEU A 83 11.10 7.61 13.87
CA LEU A 83 10.61 6.28 13.50
C LEU A 83 9.69 6.33 12.28
N PHE A 84 8.76 7.27 12.21
CA PHE A 84 7.92 7.46 11.03
C PHE A 84 8.74 7.74 9.78
N THR A 85 9.70 8.66 9.87
CA THR A 85 10.62 9.00 8.77
C THR A 85 11.40 7.78 8.31
N PHE A 86 11.90 6.96 9.26
CA PHE A 86 12.57 5.72 8.95
C PHE A 86 11.67 4.73 8.19
N ILE A 87 10.43 4.53 8.65
CA ILE A 87 9.44 3.68 7.97
C ILE A 87 9.17 4.21 6.55
N PHE A 88 8.94 5.52 6.41
CA PHE A 88 8.64 6.18 5.15
C PHE A 88 9.79 6.00 4.15
N VAL A 89 11.01 6.38 4.52
CA VAL A 89 12.19 6.26 3.67
C VAL A 89 12.47 4.80 3.32
N SER A 90 12.35 3.88 4.27
CA SER A 90 12.53 2.44 4.02
C SER A 90 11.54 1.91 2.99
N PHE A 91 10.28 2.34 3.05
CA PHE A 91 9.27 1.96 2.08
C PHE A 91 9.58 2.54 0.69
N VAL A 92 9.92 3.83 0.61
CA VAL A 92 10.31 4.48 -0.66
C VAL A 92 11.50 3.74 -1.29
N LEU A 93 12.57 3.50 -0.54
CA LEU A 93 13.74 2.75 -1.01
C LEU A 93 13.37 1.34 -1.49
N TRP A 94 12.45 0.66 -0.78
CA TRP A 94 11.95 -0.63 -1.22
C TRP A 94 11.17 -0.55 -2.55
N THR A 95 10.39 0.51 -2.81
CA THR A 95 9.70 0.66 -4.10
C THR A 95 10.67 0.77 -5.28
N PHE A 96 11.87 1.32 -5.08
CA PHE A 96 12.93 1.39 -6.11
C PHE A 96 13.83 0.14 -6.17
N HIS A 97 13.62 -0.85 -5.30
CA HIS A 97 14.37 -2.10 -5.29
C HIS A 97 14.39 -2.83 -6.66
N PRO A 98 13.34 -2.82 -7.50
CA PRO A 98 13.37 -3.45 -8.83
C PRO A 98 14.44 -2.89 -9.79
N PHE A 99 14.84 -1.63 -9.64
CA PHE A 99 15.90 -1.02 -10.47
C PHE A 99 17.29 -1.56 -10.12
N ILE A 100 17.53 -1.84 -8.83
CA ILE A 100 18.84 -2.26 -8.32
C ILE A 100 18.96 -3.80 -8.34
N LEU A 101 17.96 -4.49 -7.80
CA LEU A 101 17.97 -5.93 -7.63
C LEU A 101 17.06 -6.61 -8.67
N LYS A 102 17.42 -7.83 -9.11
CA LYS A 102 16.71 -8.59 -10.15
C LYS A 102 15.36 -9.09 -9.64
N SER A 103 14.41 -8.17 -9.47
CA SER A 103 13.03 -8.44 -9.06
C SER A 103 12.11 -8.36 -10.28
N ARG A 104 11.56 -9.49 -10.69
CA ARG A 104 10.73 -9.63 -11.89
C ARG A 104 9.24 -9.33 -11.64
N LYS A 105 8.82 -8.86 -10.46
CA LYS A 105 7.39 -8.97 -10.07
C LYS A 105 6.60 -7.67 -9.97
N ILE A 106 7.22 -6.49 -9.91
CA ILE A 106 6.46 -5.28 -9.56
C ILE A 106 6.97 -4.04 -10.30
N TYR A 107 6.04 -3.24 -10.81
CA TYR A 107 6.29 -1.89 -11.35
C TYR A 107 6.08 -0.84 -10.28
N THR A 108 7.04 0.07 -10.15
CA THR A 108 7.09 1.15 -9.17
C THR A 108 5.92 2.10 -9.35
N VAL A 109 5.66 2.53 -10.58
CA VAL A 109 4.55 3.45 -10.91
C VAL A 109 3.21 2.86 -10.48
N LEU A 110 2.97 1.58 -10.74
CA LEU A 110 1.70 0.94 -10.39
C LEU A 110 1.51 0.76 -8.87
N ILE A 111 2.59 0.50 -8.11
CA ILE A 111 2.53 0.55 -6.64
C ILE A 111 2.10 1.93 -6.19
N TRP A 112 2.74 2.99 -6.71
CA TRP A 112 2.46 4.35 -6.29
C TRP A 112 1.06 4.83 -6.68
N CYS A 113 0.54 4.43 -7.84
CA CYS A 113 -0.87 4.66 -8.20
C CYS A 113 -1.82 4.06 -7.15
N ARG A 114 -1.57 2.82 -6.71
CA ARG A 114 -2.39 2.14 -5.68
C ARG A 114 -2.24 2.79 -4.31
N VAL A 115 -1.00 3.07 -3.89
CA VAL A 115 -0.71 3.75 -2.63
C VAL A 115 -1.38 5.11 -2.58
N LEU A 116 -1.26 5.93 -3.63
CA LEU A 116 -1.92 7.23 -3.71
C LEU A 116 -3.45 7.08 -3.70
N ALA A 117 -4.03 6.08 -4.37
CA ALA A 117 -5.47 5.85 -4.28
C ALA A 117 -5.94 5.53 -2.84
N PHE A 118 -5.20 4.68 -2.11
CA PHE A 118 -5.48 4.40 -0.70
C PHE A 118 -5.32 5.64 0.18
N LEU A 119 -4.29 6.44 -0.07
CA LEU A 119 -4.05 7.69 0.64
C LEU A 119 -5.17 8.69 0.37
N VAL A 120 -5.53 8.97 -0.89
CA VAL A 120 -6.59 9.91 -1.25
C VAL A 120 -7.91 9.53 -0.56
N ALA A 121 -8.32 8.27 -0.66
CA ALA A 121 -9.55 7.81 -0.01
C ALA A 121 -9.50 8.01 1.51
N SER A 122 -8.38 7.68 2.15
CA SER A 122 -8.20 7.87 3.60
C SER A 122 -8.16 9.35 4.00
N GLN A 123 -7.50 10.19 3.21
CA GLN A 123 -7.39 11.62 3.46
C GLN A 123 -8.73 12.35 3.25
N LEU A 124 -9.55 11.94 2.28
CA LEU A 124 -10.91 12.48 2.12
C LEU A 124 -11.78 12.19 3.35
N LEU A 125 -11.74 10.96 3.86
CA LEU A 125 -12.44 10.61 5.10
C LEU A 125 -11.94 11.43 6.28
N ARG A 126 -10.62 11.64 6.37
CA ARG A 126 -10.02 12.52 7.38
C ARG A 126 -10.45 13.98 7.23
N ILE A 127 -10.58 14.48 6.00
CA ILE A 127 -11.04 15.85 5.76
C ILE A 127 -12.47 16.02 6.27
N VAL A 128 -13.31 15.01 6.07
CA VAL A 128 -14.68 15.04 6.59
C VAL A 128 -14.68 15.04 8.13
N THR A 129 -13.86 14.21 8.77
CA THR A 129 -13.84 14.12 10.25
C THR A 129 -13.38 15.43 10.88
N PHE A 130 -12.27 16.03 10.46
CA PHE A 130 -11.73 17.21 11.15
C PHE A 130 -12.55 18.50 11.00
N TYR A 131 -13.51 18.55 10.08
CA TYR A 131 -14.43 19.68 9.89
C TYR A 131 -15.75 19.41 10.59
N SER A 132 -16.09 18.13 10.76
CA SER A 132 -17.28 17.70 11.51
C SER A 132 -17.05 17.79 13.02
N THR A 133 -15.82 17.54 13.49
CA THR A 133 -15.45 17.57 14.89
C THR A 133 -14.31 18.56 15.13
N GLN A 134 -14.39 19.34 16.22
CA GLN A 134 -13.39 20.36 16.58
C GLN A 134 -12.85 20.13 17.99
N LEU A 135 -12.12 19.03 18.17
CA LEU A 135 -11.52 18.68 19.45
C LEU A 135 -10.21 19.45 19.73
N PRO A 136 -9.88 19.74 21.00
CA PRO A 136 -8.62 20.38 21.35
C PRO A 136 -7.43 19.42 21.13
N GLY A 137 -6.38 19.88 20.45
CA GLY A 137 -5.21 19.05 20.14
C GLY A 137 -4.38 18.70 21.39
N PRO A 138 -3.88 17.45 21.52
CA PRO A 138 -3.15 17.01 22.72
C PRO A 138 -1.68 17.48 22.76
N ASN A 139 -1.15 17.91 21.60
CA ASN A 139 0.25 18.26 21.41
C ASN A 139 0.63 19.50 22.20
N TYR A 140 1.84 19.53 22.77
CA TYR A 140 2.31 20.62 23.65
C TYR A 140 2.16 22.00 23.02
N HIS A 141 2.41 22.14 21.72
CA HIS A 141 2.31 23.42 21.04
C HIS A 141 0.87 23.88 20.76
N CYS A 142 -0.13 23.01 20.95
CA CYS A 142 -1.55 23.29 20.78
C CYS A 142 -2.27 23.60 22.10
N ARG A 143 -1.59 23.48 23.25
CA ARG A 143 -2.16 23.74 24.57
C ARG A 143 -2.33 25.24 24.83
N GLU A 144 -3.26 25.59 25.72
CA GLU A 144 -3.46 26.96 26.18
C GLU A 144 -2.14 27.60 26.66
N GLY A 145 -1.90 28.86 26.25
CA GLY A 145 -0.66 29.59 26.57
C GLY A 145 0.49 29.39 25.58
N SER A 146 0.41 28.44 24.64
CA SER A 146 1.39 28.31 23.56
C SER A 146 1.18 29.35 22.46
N LYS A 147 2.28 29.96 21.98
CA LYS A 147 2.26 30.91 20.85
C LYS A 147 1.83 30.28 19.52
N LEU A 148 1.87 28.95 19.43
CA LEU A 148 1.54 28.18 18.22
C LEU A 148 0.15 27.53 18.30
N ALA A 149 -0.60 27.74 19.40
CA ALA A 149 -1.92 27.12 19.59
C ALA A 149 -3.02 27.78 18.75
N THR A 150 -2.86 29.06 18.40
CA THR A 150 -3.76 29.75 17.48
C THR A 150 -2.95 30.44 16.41
N LEU A 151 -3.36 30.29 15.15
CA LEU A 151 -2.72 30.98 14.05
C LEU A 151 -3.26 32.43 13.95
N PRO A 152 -2.40 33.44 13.74
CA PRO A 152 -2.84 34.80 13.43
C PRO A 152 -3.61 34.83 12.10
N ARG A 153 -4.44 35.86 11.89
CA ARG A 153 -5.21 36.06 10.64
C ARG A 153 -4.33 35.91 9.39
N PRO A 154 -4.89 35.45 8.25
CA PRO A 154 -4.11 34.80 7.21
C PRO A 154 -3.17 35.77 6.47
N ASP A 155 -1.90 35.76 6.86
CA ASP A 155 -0.80 36.14 5.99
C ASP A 155 -0.23 34.88 5.31
N ILE A 156 0.10 35.03 4.03
CA ILE A 156 0.66 34.10 3.01
C ILE A 156 1.54 32.95 3.58
N PRO A 157 1.53 31.73 2.98
CA PRO A 157 1.69 30.49 3.72
C PRO A 157 3.15 30.21 4.09
N ARG A 158 3.55 30.59 5.30
CA ARG A 158 4.75 30.02 5.94
C ARG A 158 4.35 28.78 6.74
N GLY A 159 4.95 27.63 6.40
CA GLY A 159 4.95 26.41 7.20
C GLY A 159 3.70 25.52 7.07
N VAL A 160 3.87 24.32 6.51
CA VAL A 160 2.90 23.20 6.50
C VAL A 160 3.20 22.21 7.66
N LEU A 161 4.18 22.52 8.51
CA LEU A 161 4.79 21.55 9.42
C LEU A 161 4.08 21.41 10.77
N TYR A 162 3.27 22.41 11.18
CA TYR A 162 2.58 22.42 12.47
C TYR A 162 1.07 22.59 12.27
N GLY A 163 0.30 21.61 12.73
CA GLY A 163 -1.16 21.59 12.65
C GLY A 163 -1.74 21.29 14.02
N CYS A 164 -2.56 22.20 14.54
CA CYS A 164 -3.41 21.97 15.70
C CYS A 164 -4.88 21.82 15.26
N GLY A 165 -5.70 21.19 16.09
CA GLY A 165 -7.11 20.94 15.80
C GLY A 165 -7.49 19.48 15.98
N ASP A 166 -8.67 19.13 15.46
CA ASP A 166 -9.11 17.75 15.44
C ASP A 166 -8.30 16.97 14.41
N LEU A 167 -7.59 15.95 14.89
CA LEU A 167 -6.72 15.13 14.07
C LEU A 167 -7.24 13.69 13.98
N ILE A 168 -8.55 13.49 14.18
CA ILE A 168 -9.18 12.17 14.05
C ILE A 168 -8.91 11.63 12.65
N PHE A 169 -8.25 10.46 12.68
CA PHE A 169 -7.30 9.84 11.74
C PHE A 169 -5.89 10.43 11.72
N SER A 170 -4.95 9.83 12.46
CA SER A 170 -3.52 10.20 12.40
C SER A 170 -2.88 9.94 11.03
N SER A 171 -2.19 10.95 10.47
CA SER A 171 -1.53 10.88 9.16
C SER A 171 -0.39 9.88 9.19
N HIS A 172 0.41 9.93 10.26
CA HIS A 172 1.50 8.97 10.49
C HIS A 172 0.98 7.53 10.43
N MET A 173 -0.19 7.28 11.04
CA MET A 173 -0.81 5.97 11.02
C MET A 173 -1.39 5.60 9.65
N ILE A 174 -2.05 6.54 8.95
CA ILE A 174 -2.52 6.33 7.56
C ILE A 174 -1.35 5.88 6.67
N PHE A 175 -0.27 6.66 6.63
CA PHE A 175 0.91 6.34 5.81
C PHE A 175 1.55 5.01 6.23
N THR A 176 1.79 4.82 7.53
CA THR A 176 2.43 3.60 8.05
C THR A 176 1.61 2.35 7.70
N LEU A 177 0.30 2.37 7.94
CA LEU A 177 -0.57 1.22 7.67
C LEU A 177 -0.70 0.93 6.16
N VAL A 178 -0.83 1.97 5.32
CA VAL A 178 -0.85 1.82 3.86
C VAL A 178 0.46 1.19 3.37
N PHE A 179 1.62 1.62 3.89
CA PHE A 179 2.92 1.08 3.52
C PHE A 179 3.10 -0.37 3.97
N VAL A 180 2.76 -0.67 5.23
CA VAL A 180 2.88 -2.02 5.79
C VAL A 180 1.94 -2.98 5.07
N ARG A 181 0.70 -2.58 4.74
CA ARG A 181 -0.24 -3.39 3.97
C ARG A 181 0.22 -3.61 2.53
N THR A 182 0.75 -2.57 1.87
CA THR A 182 1.33 -2.69 0.54
C THR A 182 2.50 -3.66 0.55
N TYR A 183 3.39 -3.55 1.53
CA TYR A 183 4.51 -4.49 1.70
C TYR A 183 4.05 -5.91 2.06
N GLN A 184 2.98 -6.05 2.85
CA GLN A 184 2.40 -7.36 3.16
C GLN A 184 1.93 -8.08 1.90
N LYS A 185 1.31 -7.36 0.96
CA LYS A 185 0.79 -7.90 -0.30
C LYS A 185 1.91 -8.22 -1.30
N TYR A 186 2.83 -7.28 -1.53
CA TYR A 186 3.82 -7.39 -2.61
C TYR A 186 5.22 -7.82 -2.16
N GLY A 187 5.54 -7.68 -0.87
CA GLY A 187 6.82 -8.07 -0.30
C GLY A 187 7.00 -9.59 -0.28
N ILE A 188 8.24 -10.04 -0.49
CA ILE A 188 8.59 -11.47 -0.56
C ILE A 188 9.09 -11.98 0.81
N ARG A 189 9.87 -11.18 1.54
CA ARG A 189 10.57 -11.60 2.76
C ARG A 189 9.63 -11.59 3.98
N ARG A 190 9.38 -12.75 4.59
CA ARG A 190 8.50 -12.91 5.76
C ARG A 190 9.00 -12.16 7.00
N SER A 191 10.32 -12.15 7.24
CA SER A 191 10.92 -11.44 8.37
C SER A 191 10.64 -9.93 8.32
N ILE A 192 10.81 -9.32 7.15
CA ILE A 192 10.53 -7.89 6.97
C ILE A 192 9.04 -7.59 7.15
N LYS A 193 8.14 -8.50 6.77
CA LYS A 193 6.70 -8.34 7.04
C LYS A 193 6.40 -8.27 8.53
N GLN A 194 6.98 -9.19 9.31
CA GLN A 194 6.82 -9.21 10.77
C GLN A 194 7.39 -7.94 11.42
N VAL A 195 8.60 -7.54 11.00
CA VAL A 195 9.23 -6.30 11.47
C VAL A 195 8.39 -5.08 11.11
N ALA A 196 7.84 -5.02 9.89
CA ALA A 196 6.99 -3.90 9.46
C ALA A 196 5.73 -3.76 10.32
N TRP A 197 5.07 -4.87 10.67
CA TRP A 197 3.94 -4.85 11.60
C TRP A 197 4.34 -4.46 13.02
N LEU A 198 5.48 -4.96 13.51
CA LEU A 198 6.01 -4.57 14.81
C LEU A 198 6.29 -3.06 14.86
N LEU A 199 6.94 -2.51 13.83
CA LEU A 199 7.22 -1.08 13.72
C LEU A 199 5.92 -0.25 13.69
N ALA A 200 4.86 -0.73 13.05
CA ALA A 200 3.55 -0.07 13.06
C ALA A 200 2.93 -0.01 14.46
N ILE A 201 3.04 -1.09 15.25
CA ILE A 201 2.57 -1.14 16.63
C ILE A 201 3.41 -0.19 17.50
N VAL A 202 4.74 -0.26 17.39
CA VAL A 202 5.65 0.64 18.13
C VAL A 202 5.39 2.11 17.77
N GLN A 203 5.19 2.43 16.48
CA GLN A 203 4.82 3.77 16.03
C GLN A 203 3.50 4.23 16.66
N SER A 204 2.49 3.35 16.73
CA SER A 204 1.20 3.64 17.35
C SER A 204 1.37 4.06 18.82
N LEU A 205 2.14 3.28 19.58
CA LEU A 205 2.39 3.54 21.00
C LEU A 205 3.19 4.84 21.19
N LEU A 206 4.23 5.06 20.37
CA LEU A 206 5.06 6.27 20.46
C LEU A 206 4.30 7.54 20.08
N ILE A 207 3.36 7.48 19.15
CA ILE A 207 2.50 8.62 18.80
C ILE A 207 1.66 9.05 20.01
N VAL A 208 1.04 8.08 20.71
CA VAL A 208 0.23 8.34 21.91
C VAL A 208 1.10 8.81 23.08
N ALA A 209 2.27 8.17 23.30
CA ALA A 209 3.21 8.54 24.35
C ALA A 209 3.85 9.93 24.13
N SER A 210 4.01 10.37 22.88
CA SER A 210 4.48 11.72 22.54
C SER A 210 3.37 12.80 22.57
N ARG A 211 2.14 12.43 22.98
CA ARG A 211 0.96 13.32 23.06
C ARG A 211 0.65 14.05 21.75
N LYS A 212 1.03 13.48 20.60
CA LYS A 212 0.76 14.10 19.29
C LYS A 212 -0.68 13.91 18.84
N HIS A 213 -1.24 12.76 19.19
CA HIS A 213 -2.57 12.33 18.86
C HIS A 213 -3.20 11.63 20.06
N TYR A 214 -4.52 11.66 20.12
CA TYR A 214 -5.27 10.83 21.05
C TYR A 214 -5.26 9.37 20.60
N THR A 215 -5.56 8.45 21.52
CA THR A 215 -5.75 7.03 21.19
C THR A 215 -6.84 6.82 20.16
N VAL A 216 -7.92 7.60 20.23
CA VAL A 216 -9.01 7.52 19.26
C VAL A 216 -8.48 7.74 17.83
N ASP A 217 -7.59 8.71 17.62
CA ASP A 217 -7.01 9.00 16.30
C ASP A 217 -6.23 7.80 15.73
N VAL A 218 -5.57 7.04 16.61
CA VAL A 218 -4.75 5.88 16.27
C VAL A 218 -5.63 4.65 16.04
N VAL A 219 -6.53 4.35 16.97
CA VAL A 219 -7.44 3.18 16.92
C VAL A 219 -8.37 3.29 15.71
N VAL A 220 -8.98 4.45 15.50
CA VAL A 220 -9.86 4.70 14.36
C VAL A 220 -9.05 4.51 13.06
N ALA A 221 -7.81 5.03 12.97
CA ALA A 221 -6.93 4.78 11.82
C ALA A 221 -6.65 3.30 11.56
N TRP A 222 -6.43 2.49 12.60
CA TRP A 222 -6.28 1.05 12.45
C TRP A 222 -7.51 0.40 11.82
N TYR A 223 -8.72 0.81 12.14
CA TYR A 223 -9.92 0.23 11.52
C TYR A 223 -10.11 0.70 10.09
N THR A 224 -10.19 2.01 9.89
CA THR A 224 -10.64 2.56 8.60
C THR A 224 -9.60 2.43 7.51
N VAL A 225 -8.31 2.59 7.80
CA VAL A 225 -7.27 2.42 6.75
C VAL A 225 -7.29 0.99 6.22
N ASN A 226 -7.44 0.01 7.11
CA ASN A 226 -7.53 -1.39 6.71
C ASN A 226 -8.80 -1.67 5.89
N LEU A 227 -9.93 -1.05 6.23
CA LEU A 227 -11.18 -1.15 5.46
C LEU A 227 -11.05 -0.47 4.09
N VAL A 228 -10.51 0.75 4.04
CA VAL A 228 -10.28 1.50 2.79
C VAL A 228 -9.38 0.70 1.86
N VAL A 229 -8.25 0.18 2.36
CA VAL A 229 -7.36 -0.68 1.56
C VAL A 229 -8.12 -1.89 1.04
N PHE A 230 -8.92 -2.56 1.86
CA PHE A 230 -9.70 -3.72 1.42
C PHE A 230 -10.72 -3.39 0.31
N PHE A 231 -11.50 -2.32 0.47
CA PHE A 231 -12.52 -1.94 -0.51
C PHE A 231 -11.93 -1.40 -1.80
N VAL A 232 -10.93 -0.53 -1.71
CA VAL A 232 -10.26 0.06 -2.87
C VAL A 232 -9.49 -1.01 -3.64
N ASP A 233 -8.79 -1.93 -2.95
CA ASP A 233 -8.05 -3.02 -3.60
C ASP A 233 -8.97 -3.99 -4.35
N LYS A 234 -10.21 -4.22 -3.87
CA LYS A 234 -11.23 -4.98 -4.61
C LYS A 234 -11.72 -4.29 -5.88
N LYS A 235 -11.67 -2.96 -5.93
CA LYS A 235 -12.10 -2.16 -7.09
C LYS A 235 -10.97 -1.91 -8.08
N LEU A 236 -9.71 -1.99 -7.63
CA LEU A 236 -8.54 -1.84 -8.49
C LEU A 236 -8.19 -3.19 -9.15
N ALA A 237 -8.28 -3.24 -10.48
CA ALA A 237 -7.89 -4.41 -11.28
C ALA A 237 -6.51 -4.94 -10.87
N GLU A 238 -6.38 -6.27 -10.75
CA GLU A 238 -5.11 -6.91 -10.38
C GLU A 238 -3.98 -6.42 -11.28
N LEU A 239 -2.81 -6.16 -10.66
CA LEU A 239 -1.66 -5.69 -11.42
C LEU A 239 -1.31 -6.74 -12.47
N PRO A 240 -1.07 -6.35 -13.73
CA PRO A 240 -0.59 -7.28 -14.74
C PRO A 240 0.72 -7.88 -14.25
N ASP A 241 0.70 -9.16 -13.94
CA ASP A 241 1.88 -9.88 -13.48
C ASP A 241 2.90 -9.83 -14.63
N ARG A 242 4.12 -9.37 -14.34
CA ARG A 242 5.22 -9.23 -15.32
C ARG A 242 5.53 -10.55 -16.07
N SER A 243 5.07 -11.70 -15.59
CA SER A 243 5.16 -12.98 -16.30
C SER A 243 4.27 -13.05 -17.55
N ILE A 244 3.14 -12.36 -17.55
CA ILE A 244 2.17 -12.37 -18.66
C ILE A 244 2.62 -11.38 -19.76
N VAL A 245 3.10 -10.19 -19.37
CA VAL A 245 3.57 -9.15 -20.31
C VAL A 245 4.89 -9.56 -20.99
N ALA A 246 5.79 -10.24 -20.28
CA ALA A 246 7.01 -10.79 -20.90
C ALA A 246 6.73 -11.94 -21.88
N ALA A 247 5.61 -12.66 -21.71
CA ALA A 247 5.17 -13.68 -22.66
C ALA A 247 4.49 -13.09 -23.91
N THR A 248 3.95 -11.87 -23.83
CA THR A 248 3.32 -11.16 -24.96
C THR A 248 4.28 -10.26 -25.74
N LEU A 249 5.38 -9.81 -25.13
CA LEU A 249 6.38 -8.95 -25.78
C LEU A 249 7.60 -9.69 -26.35
N LEU A 250 7.67 -11.02 -26.21
CA LEU A 250 8.65 -11.84 -26.92
C LEU A 250 7.95 -12.49 -28.12
N PRO A 251 8.26 -12.09 -29.37
CA PRO A 251 7.96 -12.96 -30.48
C PRO A 251 8.77 -14.25 -30.26
N LEU A 252 8.08 -15.38 -30.12
CA LEU A 252 8.68 -16.69 -30.27
C LEU A 252 9.23 -16.79 -31.70
N SER A 253 10.46 -16.30 -31.89
CA SER A 253 11.29 -16.69 -33.01
C SER A 253 11.87 -18.07 -32.67
N THR A 254 11.04 -19.11 -32.78
CA THR A 254 11.51 -20.48 -32.98
C THR A 254 11.41 -20.78 -34.47
N LYS A 255 12.37 -20.27 -35.22
CA LYS A 255 12.70 -20.82 -36.53
C LYS A 255 14.21 -21.04 -36.59
N ASP A 256 14.55 -22.28 -36.88
CA ASP A 256 15.86 -22.80 -37.30
C ASP A 256 16.92 -23.09 -36.24
N LYS A 257 16.71 -24.20 -35.51
CA LYS A 257 17.67 -25.33 -35.46
C LYS A 257 17.08 -26.44 -34.59
N ASP A 258 16.67 -27.54 -35.23
CA ASP A 258 16.87 -28.93 -34.77
C ASP A 258 16.12 -29.90 -35.69
N GLY A 259 16.60 -29.97 -36.94
CA GLY A 259 16.29 -31.08 -37.83
C GLY A 259 17.52 -31.97 -37.96
N ARG A 260 17.79 -32.84 -36.98
CA ARG A 260 18.58 -34.08 -37.17
C ARG A 260 18.52 -34.98 -35.94
N THR A 261 17.98 -36.18 -36.16
CA THR A 261 18.26 -37.44 -35.43
C THR A 261 17.95 -37.50 -33.93
N LYS A 262 16.75 -38.00 -33.61
CA LYS A 262 16.52 -38.78 -32.37
C LYS A 262 15.68 -40.03 -32.66
N GLU A 263 16.15 -40.79 -33.63
CA GLU A 263 15.73 -42.16 -33.92
C GLU A 263 16.49 -43.14 -33.00
N GLU A 264 16.35 -42.98 -31.68
CA GLU A 264 16.98 -43.88 -30.69
C GLU A 264 16.15 -43.98 -29.39
N ASN A 265 14.82 -44.10 -29.48
CA ASN A 265 14.00 -44.49 -28.33
C ASN A 265 12.99 -45.62 -28.63
N HIS A 266 13.20 -46.36 -29.73
CA HIS A 266 12.46 -47.58 -30.04
C HIS A 266 13.32 -48.82 -29.82
N LYS A 267 13.71 -49.05 -28.56
CA LYS A 267 14.13 -50.37 -28.06
C LYS A 267 14.21 -50.26 -26.55
N LEU A 268 13.23 -50.84 -25.89
CA LEU A 268 13.23 -51.45 -24.55
C LEU A 268 11.77 -51.51 -24.06
N LEU A 269 10.97 -52.33 -24.75
CA LEU A 269 9.70 -52.88 -24.27
C LEU A 269 9.98 -54.33 -23.85
N ASN A 270 10.06 -54.59 -22.54
CA ASN A 270 9.70 -55.83 -21.82
C ASN A 270 10.16 -55.67 -20.34
N GLY A 271 9.41 -55.85 -19.26
CA GLY A 271 8.03 -56.24 -19.03
C GLY A 271 7.76 -56.28 -17.51
N ASN A 272 6.47 -56.17 -17.17
CA ASN A 272 5.77 -56.73 -16.00
C ASN A 272 5.49 -55.90 -14.71
N SER A 273 4.16 -55.85 -14.44
CA SER A 273 3.38 -55.82 -13.20
C SER A 273 3.29 -54.57 -12.29
N GLY A 274 2.06 -54.03 -12.19
CA GLY A 274 1.51 -53.39 -10.98
C GLY A 274 0.86 -52.00 -11.20
N ASP A 275 -0.46 -51.95 -11.37
CA ASP A 275 -1.29 -50.74 -11.44
C ASP A 275 -1.74 -50.27 -10.01
N PRO A 276 -2.49 -49.16 -9.80
CA PRO A 276 -1.95 -47.88 -9.33
C PRO A 276 -2.66 -47.35 -8.06
N ALA A 277 -2.05 -46.42 -7.29
CA ALA A 277 -2.83 -45.58 -6.37
C ALA A 277 -2.14 -44.26 -5.99
N ASP A 278 -2.81 -43.19 -6.40
CA ASP A 278 -3.01 -41.93 -5.67
C ASP A 278 -1.87 -40.89 -5.57
N ARG A 279 -1.65 -40.19 -6.68
CA ARG A 279 -1.02 -38.85 -6.71
C ARG A 279 -2.10 -37.79 -6.47
N ARG A 280 -2.35 -37.43 -5.20
CA ARG A 280 -3.29 -36.35 -4.85
C ARG A 280 -2.70 -34.97 -5.17
N GLN A 281 -3.17 -34.39 -6.26
CA GLN A 281 -2.87 -33.03 -6.73
C GLN A 281 -3.79 -32.04 -5.98
N ARG A 282 -3.22 -31.06 -5.27
CA ARG A 282 -4.00 -30.01 -4.57
C ARG A 282 -4.46 -28.94 -5.56
N THR A 283 -5.77 -28.86 -5.73
CA THR A 283 -6.53 -28.01 -6.66
C THR A 283 -6.37 -26.51 -6.37
N GLN A 284 -6.05 -25.74 -7.42
CA GLN A 284 -6.29 -24.29 -7.52
C GLN A 284 -7.81 -24.05 -7.62
N VAL A 285 -8.36 -23.16 -6.80
CA VAL A 285 -9.73 -22.68 -6.96
C VAL A 285 -9.68 -21.19 -7.29
N ASN A 286 -9.92 -20.87 -8.55
CA ASN A 286 -10.46 -19.59 -9.01
C ASN A 286 -11.40 -19.87 -10.18
N GLY A 287 -12.56 -19.21 -10.20
CA GLY A 287 -13.41 -19.12 -11.39
C GLY A 287 -14.89 -19.41 -11.19
N LYS A 288 -15.63 -18.40 -10.73
CA LYS A 288 -16.72 -17.75 -11.47
C LYS A 288 -17.66 -18.65 -12.31
N ILE A 289 -18.94 -18.72 -11.96
CA ILE A 289 -20.02 -19.07 -12.90
C ILE A 289 -21.03 -17.93 -12.92
N MET A 290 -21.20 -17.36 -14.12
CA MET A 290 -22.25 -16.43 -14.52
C MET A 290 -23.57 -17.19 -14.71
N GLU A 291 -24.66 -16.50 -14.43
CA GLU A 291 -26.02 -16.84 -14.84
C GLU A 291 -26.09 -16.98 -16.37
N ASP A 292 -26.79 -18.01 -16.84
CA ASP A 292 -27.47 -17.95 -18.14
C ASP A 292 -28.79 -18.72 -18.08
N VAL A 293 -29.83 -18.01 -18.50
CA VAL A 293 -31.23 -18.44 -18.59
C VAL A 293 -31.45 -18.98 -20.00
N ASN A 294 -31.97 -20.20 -20.14
CA ASN A 294 -32.96 -20.53 -21.18
C ASN A 294 -33.59 -21.93 -20.97
N THR A 295 -34.87 -21.89 -20.60
CA THR A 295 -36.01 -22.54 -21.30
C THR A 295 -35.79 -23.89 -22.00
N ILE A 296 -36.55 -24.91 -21.57
CA ILE A 296 -37.52 -25.72 -22.36
C ILE A 296 -37.75 -27.09 -21.69
N HIS A 297 -38.97 -27.30 -21.15
CA HIS A 297 -39.88 -28.46 -21.35
C HIS A 297 -40.83 -28.68 -20.16
N HIS A 298 -42.07 -28.22 -20.31
CA HIS A 298 -43.26 -28.92 -19.85
C HIS A 298 -43.73 -29.82 -21.02
N PRO A 299 -44.37 -30.99 -20.76
CA PRO A 299 -45.81 -30.98 -20.46
C PRO A 299 -46.29 -31.99 -19.40
N ASP A 300 -47.33 -31.55 -18.68
CA ASP A 300 -48.53 -32.25 -18.21
C ASP A 300 -48.47 -33.68 -17.64
N SER A 301 -48.82 -33.81 -16.35
CA SER A 301 -49.86 -34.77 -15.93
C SER A 301 -50.50 -34.40 -14.59
N ALA A 302 -51.78 -34.07 -14.70
CA ALA A 302 -52.94 -34.15 -13.80
C ALA A 302 -52.84 -34.68 -12.34
N MET A 303 -53.65 -34.00 -11.51
CA MET A 303 -54.61 -34.49 -10.50
C MET A 303 -54.24 -34.62 -9.00
N ASN A 304 -54.80 -33.66 -8.25
CA ASN A 304 -55.67 -33.77 -7.06
C ASN A 304 -55.22 -34.52 -5.79
N GLY A 305 -55.34 -33.81 -4.66
CA GLY A 305 -56.19 -34.30 -3.56
C GLY A 305 -55.65 -34.15 -2.14
N ALA A 306 -56.44 -33.43 -1.32
CA ALA A 306 -56.46 -33.30 0.15
C ALA A 306 -55.47 -32.32 0.80
#